data_AF-A0A9P6ZEJ0-F1
#
_entry.id   AF-A0A9P6ZEJ0-F1
#
_cell.length_a   1.000
_cell.length_b   1.000
_cell.length_c   1.000
_cell.angle_alpha   90.00
_cell.angle_beta   90.00
_cell.angle_gamma   90.00
#
_symmetry.space_group_name_H-M   'P 1'
#
loop_
_entity.id
_entity.type
_entity.pdbx_description
1 polymer ?
#
loop_
_entity_poly.entity_id
_entity_poly.type
_entity_poly.pdbx_seq_one_letter_code
_entity_poly.pdbx_strand_id
1 'polypeptide(L)'
;MAYRRYKTLPTLLIFATNTITIPTDNMHRSNVFCGLSLPSEYWAKKCYLINLASASSVSINIHELFQALSMFLLNQLTFARDALQQSVERETELLDAIISVCDTSIRDYEQILNTVEHLQYDSLNVRQEVVCGMQKLQQVKRRFEEVDGLQEPTDQGNSATSADEERYQNTMKFVEKYKAMRKRMNWRDCYNQLTQKSNVIKYKNPEVLHIQFSKFKKGNQ
;
A
#
# COMPACT_ATOMS: atom_id res chain seq x y z
N MET A 1 -4.99 48.04 13.43
CA MET A 1 -6.26 47.30 13.23
C MET A 1 -6.28 46.12 14.19
N ALA A 2 -7.32 46.04 15.03
CA ALA A 2 -7.43 45.04 16.08
C ALA A 2 -7.92 43.69 15.52
N TYR A 3 -7.27 42.59 15.92
CA TYR A 3 -7.75 41.23 15.68
C TYR A 3 -9.13 41.07 16.33
N ARG A 4 -10.19 40.98 15.52
CA ARG A 4 -11.55 40.67 15.99
C ARG A 4 -11.55 39.21 16.44
N ARG A 5 -11.46 38.96 17.76
CA ARG A 5 -11.61 37.61 18.32
C ARG A 5 -13.01 37.10 18.01
N TYR A 6 -13.11 36.08 17.15
CA TYR A 6 -14.38 35.38 16.92
C TYR A 6 -14.71 34.53 18.16
N LYS A 7 -15.99 34.54 18.60
CA LYS A 7 -16.48 33.71 19.72
C LYS A 7 -16.28 32.20 19.49
N THR A 8 -16.24 31.79 18.22
CA THR A 8 -15.93 30.44 17.74
C THR A 8 -14.85 30.57 16.68
N LEU A 9 -13.82 29.72 16.74
CA LEU A 9 -12.78 29.66 15.71
C LEU A 9 -13.45 29.35 14.36
N PRO A 10 -13.27 30.19 13.32
CA PRO A 10 -13.81 29.89 12.01
C PRO A 10 -13.06 28.67 11.44
N THR A 11 -13.69 27.50 11.50
CA THR A 11 -13.18 26.29 10.84
C THR A 11 -13.38 26.42 9.33
N LEU A 12 -12.29 26.44 8.58
CA LEU A 12 -12.29 26.31 7.13
C LEU A 12 -12.05 24.84 6.80
N LEU A 13 -13.02 24.18 6.16
CA LEU A 13 -12.89 22.83 5.66
C LEU A 13 -12.84 22.88 4.13
N ILE A 14 -11.77 22.35 3.55
CA ILE A 14 -11.54 22.29 2.10
C ILE A 14 -11.58 20.82 1.70
N PHE A 15 -12.53 20.48 0.85
CA PHE A 15 -12.58 19.18 0.20
C PHE A 15 -12.02 19.34 -1.22
N ALA A 16 -10.99 18.56 -1.49
CA ALA A 16 -10.28 18.51 -2.76
C ALA A 16 -10.61 17.17 -3.45
N THR A 17 -11.58 17.17 -4.35
CA THR A 17 -12.03 15.94 -5.03
C THR A 17 -11.90 16.06 -6.55
N ASN A 18 -11.63 14.93 -7.21
CA ASN A 18 -11.55 14.85 -8.68
C ASN A 18 -12.95 14.73 -9.32
N THR A 19 -13.89 14.12 -8.60
CA THR A 19 -15.27 13.91 -9.02
C THR A 19 -16.20 14.22 -7.85
N ILE A 20 -17.30 14.90 -8.13
CA ILE A 20 -18.34 15.19 -7.14
C ILE A 20 -19.57 14.38 -7.54
N THR A 21 -19.94 13.39 -6.73
CA THR A 21 -21.15 12.56 -6.93
C THR A 21 -22.33 13.02 -6.07
N ILE A 22 -22.11 14.05 -5.23
CA ILE A 22 -23.14 14.59 -4.33
C ILE A 22 -24.09 15.47 -5.15
N PRO A 23 -25.42 15.31 -5.01
CA PRO A 23 -26.40 16.19 -5.64
C PRO A 23 -26.14 17.65 -5.24
N THR A 24 -25.86 18.50 -6.21
CA THR A 24 -25.46 19.90 -5.98
C THR A 24 -26.65 20.87 -5.88
N ASP A 25 -27.88 20.36 -5.79
CA ASP A 25 -29.11 21.15 -5.94
C ASP A 25 -29.30 22.22 -4.85
N ASN A 26 -28.68 22.04 -3.68
CA ASN A 26 -28.69 22.99 -2.56
C ASN A 26 -27.36 23.78 -2.43
N MET A 27 -26.46 23.67 -3.41
CA MET A 27 -25.17 24.35 -3.39
C MET A 27 -25.26 25.65 -4.18
N HIS A 28 -24.92 26.76 -3.53
CA HIS A 28 -24.79 28.02 -4.23
C HIS A 28 -23.38 28.17 -4.79
N ARG A 29 -23.26 28.62 -6.06
CA ARG A 29 -22.00 29.15 -6.57
C ARG A 29 -21.59 30.29 -5.66
N SER A 30 -20.51 30.08 -4.92
CA SER A 30 -20.00 31.11 -4.04
C SER A 30 -19.16 32.09 -4.84
N ASN A 31 -18.96 33.30 -4.33
CA ASN A 31 -17.98 34.25 -4.87
C ASN A 31 -16.53 33.74 -4.75
N VAL A 32 -16.30 32.59 -4.10
CA VAL A 32 -15.02 31.88 -4.07
C VAL A 32 -14.90 31.06 -5.35
N PHE A 33 -13.87 31.41 -6.13
CA PHE A 33 -13.57 30.84 -7.42
C PHE A 33 -13.31 29.31 -7.32
N CYS A 34 -13.89 28.52 -8.23
CA CYS A 34 -13.88 27.05 -8.25
C CYS A 34 -14.46 26.34 -7.01
N GLY A 35 -15.11 27.07 -6.09
CA GLY A 35 -15.67 26.54 -4.86
C GLY A 35 -17.20 26.58 -4.81
N LEU A 36 -17.83 25.43 -4.56
CA LEU A 36 -19.24 25.37 -4.17
C LEU A 36 -19.35 25.68 -2.67
N SER A 37 -20.18 26.66 -2.30
CA SER A 37 -20.46 26.92 -0.88
C SER A 37 -21.42 25.86 -0.38
N LEU A 38 -20.97 25.11 0.61
CA LEU A 38 -21.80 24.16 1.33
C LEU A 38 -22.49 24.89 2.49
N PRO A 39 -23.82 24.85 2.59
CA PRO A 39 -24.50 25.30 3.79
C PRO A 39 -24.05 24.40 4.96
N SER A 40 -23.44 24.99 5.97
CA SER A 40 -23.07 24.31 7.22
C SER A 40 -23.65 25.13 8.36
N GLU A 41 -24.71 24.62 8.98
CA GLU A 41 -25.36 25.28 10.12
C GLU A 41 -24.77 24.82 11.47
N TYR A 42 -23.99 23.74 11.48
CA TYR A 42 -23.64 23.03 12.72
C TYR A 42 -22.15 22.99 13.06
N TRP A 43 -21.24 22.99 12.08
CA TRP A 43 -19.81 22.68 12.33
C TRP A 43 -18.80 23.60 11.62
N ALA A 44 -19.22 24.41 10.66
CA ALA A 44 -18.38 25.43 10.05
C ALA A 44 -19.18 26.69 9.72
N LYS A 45 -18.59 27.87 9.97
CA LYS A 45 -19.23 29.15 9.60
C LYS A 45 -19.31 29.34 8.08
N LYS A 46 -18.36 28.73 7.34
CA LYS A 46 -18.27 28.71 5.88
C LYS A 46 -17.60 27.41 5.47
N CYS A 47 -18.21 26.65 4.56
CA CYS A 47 -17.65 25.41 4.02
C CYS A 47 -17.56 25.52 2.49
N TYR A 48 -16.42 25.13 1.93
CA TYR A 48 -16.17 25.23 0.50
C TYR A 48 -15.71 23.88 -0.05
N LEU A 49 -16.40 23.41 -1.09
CA LEU A 49 -16.01 22.24 -1.87
C LEU A 49 -15.32 22.73 -3.13
N ILE A 50 -14.04 22.41 -3.31
CA ILE A 50 -13.24 22.87 -4.45
C ILE A 50 -12.93 21.68 -5.33
N ASN A 51 -13.33 21.77 -6.60
CA ASN A 51 -12.92 20.79 -7.61
C ASN A 51 -11.47 21.07 -8.04
N LEU A 52 -10.58 20.11 -7.82
CA LEU A 52 -9.16 20.27 -8.11
C LEU A 52 -8.88 20.43 -9.61
N ALA A 53 -9.68 19.78 -10.47
CA ALA A 53 -9.57 19.88 -11.92
C ALA A 53 -9.92 21.28 -12.45
N SER A 54 -10.78 22.02 -11.74
CA SER A 54 -11.12 23.39 -12.08
C SER A 54 -10.06 24.39 -11.60
N ALA A 55 -9.35 24.08 -10.50
CA ALA A 55 -8.39 24.98 -9.86
C ALA A 55 -7.05 25.11 -10.61
N SER A 56 -6.66 24.09 -11.39
CA SER A 56 -5.39 24.07 -12.14
C SER A 56 -5.35 25.01 -13.35
N SER A 57 -6.51 25.50 -13.81
CA SER A 57 -6.65 26.23 -15.08
C SER A 57 -6.66 27.76 -14.95
N VAL A 58 -6.56 28.33 -13.74
CA VAL A 58 -6.95 29.73 -13.54
C VAL A 58 -5.90 30.60 -12.87
N SER A 59 -5.52 31.69 -13.57
CA SER A 59 -4.83 32.85 -13.01
C SER A 59 -5.83 33.79 -12.32
N ILE A 60 -5.75 34.00 -11.00
CA ILE A 60 -6.74 34.80 -10.26
C ILE A 60 -6.08 35.96 -9.52
N ASN A 61 -6.66 37.15 -9.69
CA ASN A 61 -6.42 38.33 -8.86
C ASN A 61 -6.95 38.07 -7.43
N ILE A 62 -6.03 37.88 -6.49
CA ILE A 62 -6.37 37.56 -5.10
C ILE A 62 -6.83 38.83 -4.38
N HIS A 63 -8.12 38.95 -4.09
CA HIS A 63 -8.68 40.06 -3.31
C HIS A 63 -9.18 39.65 -1.91
N GLU A 64 -9.26 38.35 -1.59
CA GLU A 64 -9.70 37.88 -0.27
C GLU A 64 -8.70 36.92 0.40
N LEU A 65 -8.40 37.16 1.68
CA LEU A 65 -7.47 36.38 2.51
C LEU A 65 -7.79 34.88 2.57
N PHE A 66 -9.08 34.51 2.61
CA PHE A 66 -9.49 33.11 2.61
C PHE A 66 -9.24 32.43 1.27
N GLN A 67 -9.28 33.17 0.16
CA GLN A 67 -8.98 32.64 -1.17
C GLN A 67 -7.48 32.37 -1.33
N ALA A 68 -6.64 33.29 -0.84
CA ALA A 68 -5.19 33.12 -0.80
C ALA A 68 -4.78 31.88 0.01
N LEU A 69 -5.41 31.69 1.18
CA LEU A 69 -5.15 30.54 2.05
C LEU A 69 -5.56 29.22 1.40
N SER A 70 -6.76 29.16 0.80
CA SER A 70 -7.23 27.95 0.12
C SER A 70 -6.32 27.57 -1.06
N MET A 71 -5.89 28.54 -1.87
CA MET A 71 -4.95 28.27 -2.96
C MET A 71 -3.57 27.84 -2.47
N PHE A 72 -3.05 28.46 -1.41
CA PHE A 72 -1.79 28.05 -0.79
C PHE A 72 -1.87 26.59 -0.33
N LEU A 73 -2.95 26.21 0.37
CA LEU A 73 -3.14 24.85 0.84
C LEU A 73 -3.29 23.85 -0.31
N LEU A 74 -3.99 24.22 -1.39
CA LEU A 74 -4.11 23.38 -2.58
C LEU A 74 -2.76 23.18 -3.27
N ASN A 75 -1.96 24.24 -3.44
CA ASN A 75 -0.63 24.14 -4.03
C ASN A 75 0.33 23.29 -3.19
N GLN A 76 0.22 23.36 -1.86
CA GLN A 76 0.99 22.49 -0.97
C GLN A 76 0.58 21.03 -1.11
N LEU A 77 -0.72 20.75 -1.26
CA LEU A 77 -1.24 19.40 -1.49
C LEU A 77 -0.80 18.84 -2.84
N THR A 78 -0.84 19.63 -3.92
CA THR A 78 -0.38 19.17 -5.24
C THR A 78 1.11 18.90 -5.24
N PHE A 79 1.92 19.78 -4.65
CA PHE A 79 3.36 19.57 -4.56
C PHE A 79 3.70 18.33 -3.74
N ALA A 80 3.04 18.12 -2.60
CA ALA A 80 3.22 16.93 -1.79
C ALA A 80 2.84 15.65 -2.55
N ARG A 81 1.74 15.69 -3.32
CA ARG A 81 1.31 14.58 -4.17
C ARG A 81 2.33 14.25 -5.25
N ASP A 82 2.80 15.25 -5.98
CA ASP A 82 3.76 15.06 -7.08
C ASP A 82 5.10 14.55 -6.55
N ALA A 83 5.55 15.06 -5.39
CA ALA A 83 6.75 14.58 -4.71
C ALA A 83 6.60 13.11 -4.27
N LEU A 84 5.43 12.72 -3.75
CA LEU A 84 5.15 11.32 -3.38
C LEU A 84 5.15 10.42 -4.62
N GLN A 85 4.48 10.85 -5.69
CA GLN A 85 4.39 10.11 -6.95
C GLN A 85 5.78 9.84 -7.52
N GLN A 86 6.63 10.87 -7.56
CA GLN A 86 8.01 10.74 -8.03
C GLN A 86 8.87 9.85 -7.11
N SER A 87 8.55 9.81 -5.81
CA SER A 87 9.22 8.91 -4.87
C SER A 87 8.85 7.45 -5.14
N VAL A 88 7.56 7.18 -5.36
CA VAL A 88 7.06 5.84 -5.70
C VAL A 88 7.71 5.35 -7.00
N GLU A 89 7.72 6.18 -8.05
CA GLU A 89 8.35 5.81 -9.33
C GLU A 89 9.83 5.44 -9.17
N ARG A 90 10.60 6.24 -8.41
CA ARG A 90 12.01 5.95 -8.11
C ARG A 90 12.19 4.66 -7.32
N GLU A 91 11.32 4.37 -6.36
CA GLU A 91 11.38 3.12 -5.60
C GLU A 91 11.05 1.91 -6.47
N THR A 92 10.06 2.02 -7.38
CA THR A 92 9.74 0.98 -8.37
C THR A 92 10.93 0.70 -9.29
N GLU A 93 11.57 1.73 -9.84
CA GLU A 93 12.77 1.57 -10.69
C GLU A 93 13.92 0.87 -9.95
N LEU A 94 14.11 1.20 -8.66
CA LEU A 94 15.13 0.54 -7.83
C LEU A 94 14.80 -0.93 -7.57
N LEU A 95 13.54 -1.27 -7.35
CA LEU A 95 13.08 -2.65 -7.18
C LEU A 95 13.33 -3.47 -8.46
N ASP A 96 12.98 -2.92 -9.61
CA ASP A 96 13.22 -3.55 -10.91
C ASP A 96 14.71 -3.78 -11.17
N ALA A 97 15.56 -2.80 -10.82
CA ALA A 97 17.01 -2.94 -10.93
C ALA A 97 17.54 -4.07 -10.02
N ILE A 98 17.07 -4.18 -8.78
CA ILE A 98 17.47 -5.26 -7.85
C ILE A 98 17.06 -6.63 -8.40
N ILE A 99 15.84 -6.76 -8.92
CA ILE A 99 15.33 -8.00 -9.52
C ILE A 99 16.20 -8.39 -10.73
N SER A 100 16.49 -7.44 -11.61
CA SER A 100 17.35 -7.64 -12.79
C SER A 100 18.77 -8.08 -12.43
N VAL A 101 19.37 -7.48 -11.39
CA VAL A 101 20.69 -7.89 -10.88
C VAL A 101 20.65 -9.32 -10.34
N CYS A 102 19.60 -9.68 -9.60
CA CYS A 102 19.43 -11.05 -9.10
C CYS A 102 19.32 -12.06 -10.25
N ASP A 103 18.52 -11.77 -11.29
CA ASP A 103 18.33 -12.66 -12.43
C ASP A 103 19.60 -12.82 -13.27
N THR A 104 20.36 -11.74 -13.46
CA THR A 104 21.64 -11.80 -14.15
C THR A 104 22.64 -12.64 -13.35
N SER A 105 22.73 -12.42 -12.04
CA SER A 105 23.64 -13.16 -11.17
C SER A 105 23.28 -14.65 -11.07
N ILE A 106 21.99 -15.00 -11.11
CA ILE A 106 21.52 -16.40 -11.17
C ILE A 106 21.96 -17.04 -12.49
N ARG A 107 21.81 -16.35 -13.63
CA ARG A 107 22.26 -16.85 -14.94
C ARG A 107 23.78 -17.05 -14.97
N ASP A 108 24.55 -16.14 -14.38
CA ASP A 108 26.01 -16.28 -14.28
C ASP A 108 26.39 -17.54 -13.49
N TYR A 109 25.69 -17.80 -12.38
CA TYR A 109 25.89 -19.02 -11.59
C TYR A 109 25.51 -20.30 -12.37
N GLU A 110 24.42 -20.28 -13.14
CA GLU A 110 24.05 -21.39 -14.02
C GLU A 110 25.13 -21.64 -15.09
N GLN A 111 25.69 -20.57 -15.66
CA GLN A 111 26.79 -20.68 -16.64
C GLN A 111 28.05 -21.26 -16.01
N ILE A 112 28.41 -20.87 -14.78
CA ILE A 112 29.54 -21.46 -14.04
C ILE A 112 29.30 -22.96 -13.83
N LEU A 113 28.11 -23.36 -13.38
CA LEU A 113 27.74 -24.77 -13.21
C LEU A 113 27.89 -25.55 -14.51
N ASN A 114 27.32 -25.05 -15.60
CA ASN A 114 27.40 -25.69 -16.91
C ASN A 114 28.86 -25.85 -17.38
N THR A 115 29.69 -24.83 -17.15
CA THR A 115 31.12 -24.85 -17.53
C THR A 115 31.90 -25.87 -16.70
N VAL A 116 31.67 -25.91 -15.39
CA VAL A 116 32.29 -26.87 -14.46
C VAL A 116 31.90 -28.31 -14.82
N GLU A 117 30.63 -28.54 -15.17
CA GLU A 117 30.14 -29.83 -15.63
C GLU A 117 30.76 -30.25 -16.97
N HIS A 118 30.86 -29.33 -17.93
CA HIS A 118 31.46 -29.60 -19.24
C HIS A 118 32.95 -29.94 -19.15
N LEU A 119 33.68 -29.21 -18.30
CA LEU A 119 35.11 -29.42 -18.08
C LEU A 119 35.42 -30.62 -17.16
N GLN A 120 34.40 -31.33 -16.68
CA GLN A 120 34.52 -32.42 -15.71
C GLN A 120 35.33 -32.04 -14.46
N TYR A 121 35.23 -30.76 -14.06
CA TYR A 121 35.88 -30.28 -12.85
C TYR A 121 35.13 -30.84 -11.65
N ASP A 122 35.65 -31.90 -11.04
CA ASP A 122 34.99 -32.61 -9.94
C ASP A 122 35.25 -31.93 -8.58
N SER A 123 34.97 -30.62 -8.52
CA SER A 123 35.09 -29.82 -7.31
C SER A 123 33.72 -29.69 -6.64
N LEU A 124 33.46 -30.58 -5.68
CA LEU A 124 32.23 -30.62 -4.90
C LEU A 124 31.98 -29.29 -4.16
N ASN A 125 33.04 -28.60 -3.75
CA ASN A 125 32.97 -27.28 -3.12
C ASN A 125 32.43 -26.21 -4.08
N VAL A 126 32.88 -26.19 -5.34
CA VAL A 126 32.42 -25.19 -6.33
C VAL A 126 30.94 -25.38 -6.62
N ARG A 127 30.47 -26.62 -6.81
CA ARG A 127 29.04 -26.89 -7.00
C ARG A 127 28.21 -26.43 -5.80
N GLN A 128 28.68 -26.70 -4.58
CA GLN A 128 27.95 -26.35 -3.36
C GLN A 128 27.88 -24.84 -3.13
N GLU A 129 28.96 -24.11 -3.42
CA GLU A 129 28.98 -22.65 -3.36
C GLU A 129 28.07 -21.99 -4.39
N VAL A 130 28.09 -22.47 -5.63
CA VAL A 130 27.22 -21.95 -6.70
C VAL A 130 25.74 -22.16 -6.36
N VAL A 131 25.36 -23.38 -5.95
CA VAL A 131 23.97 -23.68 -5.54
C VAL A 131 23.55 -22.83 -4.33
N CYS A 132 24.43 -22.65 -3.35
CA CYS A 132 24.17 -21.78 -2.19
C CYS A 132 24.00 -20.31 -2.62
N GLY A 133 24.82 -19.82 -3.54
CA GLY A 133 24.73 -18.47 -4.12
C GLY A 133 23.39 -18.24 -4.84
N MET A 134 23.00 -19.17 -5.70
CA MET A 134 21.71 -19.13 -6.39
C MET A 134 20.53 -19.10 -5.40
N GLN A 135 20.54 -19.94 -4.37
CA GLN A 135 19.47 -19.97 -3.37
C GLN A 135 19.36 -18.65 -2.59
N LYS A 136 20.50 -18.01 -2.26
CA LYS A 136 20.53 -16.70 -1.60
C LYS A 136 19.94 -15.62 -2.51
N LEU A 137 20.34 -15.58 -3.78
CA LEU A 137 19.81 -14.62 -4.75
C LEU A 137 18.30 -14.82 -5.00
N GLN A 138 17.84 -16.07 -5.10
CA GLN A 138 16.42 -16.37 -5.19
C GLN A 138 15.65 -15.97 -3.92
N GLN A 139 16.28 -16.02 -2.74
CA GLN A 139 15.68 -15.51 -1.52
C GLN A 139 15.59 -13.98 -1.52
N VAL A 140 16.64 -13.29 -1.98
CA VAL A 140 16.65 -11.83 -2.10
C VAL A 140 15.60 -11.36 -3.11
N LYS A 141 15.57 -11.95 -4.30
CA LYS A 141 14.58 -11.67 -5.35
C LYS A 141 13.13 -11.81 -4.83
N ARG A 142 12.82 -12.93 -4.15
CA ARG A 142 11.49 -13.14 -3.56
C ARG A 142 11.08 -12.06 -2.55
N ARG A 143 12.01 -11.52 -1.75
CA ARG A 143 11.68 -10.46 -0.78
C ARG A 143 11.22 -9.17 -1.46
N PHE A 144 11.70 -8.89 -2.67
CA PHE A 144 11.38 -7.67 -3.40
C PHE A 144 10.21 -7.86 -4.36
N GLU A 145 9.99 -9.06 -4.88
CA GLU A 145 8.76 -9.41 -5.63
C GLU A 145 7.52 -9.54 -4.73
N GLU A 146 7.69 -9.87 -3.44
CA GLU A 146 6.59 -10.01 -2.47
C GLU A 146 5.95 -8.66 -2.04
N VAL A 147 6.42 -7.53 -2.57
CA VAL A 147 5.87 -6.19 -2.26
C VAL A 147 4.65 -5.84 -3.13
N ASP A 148 4.44 -6.52 -4.26
CA ASP A 148 3.35 -6.23 -5.23
C ASP A 148 1.95 -6.77 -4.83
N GLY A 149 1.79 -7.23 -3.59
CA GLY A 149 0.52 -7.79 -3.09
C GLY A 149 -0.38 -6.82 -2.32
N LEU A 150 0.07 -5.61 -2.03
CA LEU A 150 -0.76 -4.58 -1.40
C LEU A 150 -1.48 -3.79 -2.51
N GLN A 151 -2.51 -4.43 -3.04
CA GLN A 151 -3.60 -3.75 -3.71
C GLN A 151 -4.01 -2.57 -2.83
N GLU A 152 -3.93 -1.35 -3.37
CA GLU A 152 -4.35 -0.13 -2.67
C GLU A 152 -5.70 -0.39 -1.99
N PRO A 153 -5.87 -0.01 -0.71
CA PRO A 153 -7.18 -0.11 -0.07
C PRO A 153 -8.11 0.80 -0.86
N THR A 154 -8.99 0.18 -1.66
CA THR A 154 -10.13 0.89 -2.19
C THR A 154 -10.94 1.31 -0.97
N ASP A 155 -10.89 2.61 -0.65
CA ASP A 155 -11.63 3.22 0.43
C ASP A 155 -13.13 2.96 0.26
N GLN A 156 -13.58 1.86 0.84
CA GLN A 156 -14.96 1.68 1.28
C GLN A 156 -14.93 1.42 2.77
N GLY A 157 -14.94 2.53 3.51
CA GLY A 157 -15.44 2.52 4.86
C GLY A 157 -16.86 1.96 4.84
N ASN A 158 -17.06 0.80 5.46
CA ASN A 158 -18.26 0.48 6.21
C ASN A 158 -17.95 -0.66 7.19
N SER A 159 -18.47 -0.49 8.40
CA SER A 159 -18.42 -1.40 9.53
C SER A 159 -19.10 -2.74 9.19
N ALA A 160 -18.35 -3.61 8.54
CA ALA A 160 -18.54 -5.04 8.50
C ALA A 160 -17.13 -5.62 8.57
N THR A 161 -16.90 -6.63 9.40
CA THR A 161 -15.66 -7.42 9.31
C THR A 161 -15.48 -7.81 7.85
N SER A 162 -14.48 -7.22 7.20
CA SER A 162 -14.18 -7.50 5.79
C SER A 162 -14.12 -9.01 5.63
N ALA A 163 -14.73 -9.55 4.56
CA ALA A 163 -14.69 -10.98 4.26
C ALA A 163 -13.25 -11.53 4.23
N ASP A 164 -12.27 -10.66 4.02
CA ASP A 164 -10.85 -11.01 4.05
C ASP A 164 -10.29 -11.09 5.48
N GLU A 165 -10.75 -10.24 6.40
CA GLU A 165 -10.42 -10.35 7.82
C GLU A 165 -11.02 -11.64 8.41
N GLU A 166 -12.26 -11.97 8.05
CA GLU A 166 -12.89 -13.23 8.48
C GLU A 166 -12.12 -14.45 7.95
N ARG A 167 -11.71 -14.43 6.67
CA ARG A 167 -10.87 -15.49 6.08
C ARG A 167 -9.49 -15.57 6.74
N TYR A 168 -8.89 -14.43 7.09
CA TYR A 168 -7.63 -14.39 7.83
C TYR A 168 -7.77 -15.04 9.21
N GLN A 169 -8.79 -14.66 9.99
CA GLN A 169 -9.05 -15.23 11.32
C GLN A 169 -9.35 -16.74 11.24
N ASN A 170 -10.15 -17.18 10.27
CA ASN A 170 -10.44 -18.60 10.05
C ASN A 170 -9.18 -19.41 9.69
N THR A 171 -8.27 -18.80 8.94
CA THR A 171 -6.98 -19.41 8.58
C THR A 171 -6.10 -19.57 9.81
N MET A 172 -5.96 -18.53 10.64
CA MET A 172 -5.14 -18.59 11.85
C MET A 172 -5.71 -19.58 12.88
N LYS A 173 -7.03 -19.58 13.11
CA LYS A 173 -7.71 -20.56 13.97
C LYS A 173 -7.48 -22.00 13.51
N PHE A 174 -7.47 -22.25 12.21
CA PHE A 174 -7.16 -23.58 11.68
C PHE A 174 -5.74 -24.01 12.03
N VAL A 175 -4.76 -23.14 11.80
CA VAL A 175 -3.34 -23.43 12.09
C VAL A 175 -3.12 -23.63 13.59
N GLU A 176 -3.78 -22.86 14.46
CA GLU A 176 -3.74 -23.05 15.91
C GLU A 176 -4.30 -24.40 16.34
N LYS A 177 -5.49 -24.76 15.84
CA LYS A 177 -6.11 -26.05 16.14
C LYS A 177 -5.23 -27.21 15.67
N TYR A 178 -4.67 -27.09 14.47
CA TYR A 178 -3.74 -28.07 13.92
C TYR A 178 -2.46 -28.20 14.78
N LYS A 179 -1.90 -27.07 15.24
CA LYS A 179 -0.75 -27.05 16.15
C LYS A 179 -1.07 -27.70 17.49
N ALA A 180 -2.25 -27.45 18.05
CA ALA A 180 -2.65 -27.98 19.35
C ALA A 180 -2.78 -29.51 19.36
N MET A 181 -3.11 -30.12 18.22
CA MET A 181 -3.25 -31.57 18.09
C MET A 181 -1.92 -32.32 17.97
N ARG A 182 -0.77 -31.62 17.86
CA ARG A 182 0.54 -32.26 17.62
C ARG A 182 1.66 -31.65 18.46
N LYS A 183 2.57 -32.50 18.94
CA LYS A 183 3.75 -32.08 19.72
C LYS A 183 4.78 -31.31 18.88
N ARG A 184 4.86 -31.58 17.56
CA ARG A 184 5.74 -30.89 16.62
C ARG A 184 4.96 -30.48 15.37
N MET A 185 5.19 -29.25 14.92
CA MET A 185 4.46 -28.69 13.78
C MET A 185 5.01 -29.22 12.46
N ASN A 186 4.13 -29.72 11.59
CA ASN A 186 4.44 -30.08 10.21
C ASN A 186 3.73 -29.11 9.26
N TRP A 187 4.49 -28.13 8.76
CA TRP A 187 3.95 -27.05 7.93
C TRP A 187 3.45 -27.51 6.57
N ARG A 188 4.08 -28.52 5.96
CA ARG A 188 3.64 -29.07 4.66
C ARG A 188 2.29 -29.76 4.78
N ASP A 189 2.11 -30.60 5.79
CA ASP A 189 0.83 -31.29 6.01
C ASP A 189 -0.27 -30.31 6.45
N CYS A 190 0.05 -29.32 7.30
CA CYS A 190 -0.87 -28.24 7.67
C CYS A 190 -1.34 -27.46 6.43
N TYR A 191 -0.41 -27.10 5.56
CA TYR A 191 -0.69 -26.38 4.31
C TYR A 191 -1.58 -27.19 3.36
N ASN A 192 -1.27 -28.48 3.15
CA ASN A 192 -2.07 -29.35 2.29
C ASN A 192 -3.51 -29.45 2.80
N GLN A 193 -3.73 -29.61 4.11
CA GLN A 193 -5.07 -29.64 4.69
C GLN A 193 -5.78 -28.29 4.66
N LEU A 194 -5.04 -27.18 4.76
CA LEU A 194 -5.58 -25.83 4.65
C LEU A 194 -6.08 -25.56 3.22
N THR A 195 -5.33 -25.96 2.19
CA THR A 195 -5.71 -25.72 0.78
C THR A 195 -7.02 -26.40 0.35
N GLN A 196 -7.45 -27.43 1.08
CA GLN A 196 -8.71 -28.14 0.86
C GLN A 196 -9.94 -27.39 1.42
N LYS A 197 -9.76 -26.31 2.17
CA LYS A 197 -10.86 -25.51 2.74
C LYS A 197 -11.24 -24.34 1.83
N SER A 198 -12.53 -24.02 1.80
CA SER A 198 -13.10 -22.94 0.96
C SER A 198 -13.03 -21.56 1.60
N ASN A 199 -13.13 -21.45 2.94
CA ASN A 199 -13.18 -20.18 3.67
C ASN A 199 -11.87 -19.83 4.38
N VAL A 200 -10.74 -19.98 3.68
CA VAL A 200 -9.40 -19.68 4.20
C VAL A 200 -8.54 -18.99 3.15
N ILE A 201 -7.49 -18.32 3.59
CA ILE A 201 -6.47 -17.73 2.71
C ILE A 201 -5.58 -18.85 2.19
N LYS A 202 -5.52 -18.97 0.86
CA LYS A 202 -4.64 -19.92 0.17
C LYS A 202 -3.29 -19.25 -0.08
N TYR A 203 -2.34 -19.52 0.81
CA TYR A 203 -0.97 -19.08 0.64
C TYR A 203 -0.27 -19.85 -0.50
N LYS A 204 0.82 -19.29 -1.03
CA LYS A 204 1.58 -19.88 -2.14
C LYS A 204 2.39 -21.12 -1.76
N ASN A 205 2.84 -21.20 -0.50
CA ASN A 205 3.67 -22.30 0.01
C ASN A 205 3.56 -22.41 1.55
N PRO A 206 3.99 -23.56 2.15
CA PRO A 206 3.94 -23.76 3.60
C PRO A 206 4.82 -22.81 4.42
N GLU A 207 5.88 -22.26 3.83
CA GLU A 207 6.82 -21.35 4.48
C GLU A 207 6.20 -19.96 4.70
N VAL A 208 5.40 -19.48 3.74
CA VAL A 208 4.63 -18.23 3.87
C VAL A 208 3.57 -18.38 4.96
N LEU A 209 2.88 -19.53 5.02
CA LEU A 209 1.93 -19.83 6.10
C LEU A 209 2.62 -19.80 7.48
N HIS A 210 3.83 -20.35 7.58
CA HIS A 210 4.62 -20.31 8.81
C HIS A 210 5.01 -18.89 9.25
N ILE A 211 5.46 -18.06 8.30
CA ILE A 211 5.84 -16.66 8.57
C ILE A 211 4.62 -15.87 9.03
N GLN A 212 3.49 -15.99 8.33
CA GLN A 212 2.26 -15.28 8.66
C GLN A 212 1.71 -15.70 10.03
N PHE A 213 1.72 -16.99 10.33
CA PHE A 213 1.33 -17.48 11.65
C PHE A 213 2.26 -16.97 12.77
N SER A 214 3.56 -16.85 12.48
CA SER A 214 4.53 -16.30 13.44
C SER A 214 4.29 -14.81 13.71
N LYS A 215 3.91 -14.04 12.68
CA LYS A 215 3.50 -12.64 12.84
C LYS A 215 2.20 -12.52 13.65
N PHE A 216 1.20 -13.34 13.35
CA PHE A 216 -0.06 -13.40 14.10
C PHE A 216 0.18 -13.68 15.59
N LYS A 217 1.03 -14.66 15.92
CA LYS A 217 1.38 -14.95 17.33
C LYS A 217 2.10 -13.81 18.04
N LYS A 218 2.97 -13.07 17.34
CA LYS A 218 3.68 -11.92 17.92
C LYS A 218 2.77 -10.72 18.17
N GLY A 219 1.71 -10.56 17.37
CA GLY A 219 0.73 -9.49 17.56
C GLY A 219 -0.31 -9.76 18.65
N ASN A 220 -0.48 -11.02 19.06
CA ASN A 220 -1.44 -11.47 20.08
C ASN A 220 -0.78 -11.87 21.42
N GLN A 221 0.49 -11.53 21.63
CA GLN A 221 1.20 -11.62 22.92
C GLN A 221 1.37 -10.23 23.50
#